data_AF-A0A8S3TEX8-F1
#
_entry.id   AF-A0A8S3TEX8-F1
#
_cell.length_a   1.000
_cell.length_b   1.000
_cell.length_c   1.000
_cell.angle_alpha   90.00
_cell.angle_beta   90.00
_cell.angle_gamma   90.00
#
_symmetry.space_group_name_H-M   'P 1'
#
loop_
_entity.id
_entity.type
_entity.pdbx_description
1 polymer ?
#
loop_
_entity_poly.entity_id
_entity_poly.type
_entity_poly.pdbx_seq_one_letter_code
_entity_poly.pdbx_strand_id
1 'polypeptide(L)'
;MTTQVKRSMPSELNNVTEWIDDMRKWPNIMYGDIFNYLISSKAVDGAEMKNFKSLQSYNYFQSGNVDKVLHNIISDARMYLKADVRASQTVSRVNEAYVICSMDGTVEQGWCTCMAGQGLSCSHVGAVLWKVEHAVRNNMTGASCTDENAMWNRGTKRNIEPRPLSNIVFKKPKQGENLLEDLNVNAPGVRDTPMYYSSQELRTAVEQSPLLPLFKIKGTTINKSFVSKPAAKENIPKDHGEHDSLSSCQRCASFYSKYLAVDLARTRDGVIVICNRNRL
;
A
#
# COMPACT_ATOMS: atom_id res chain seq x y z
N MET A 1 -10.09 36.41 19.50
CA MET A 1 -8.94 35.51 19.67
C MET A 1 -9.47 34.19 20.23
N THR A 2 -9.75 33.22 19.36
CA THR A 2 -10.32 31.94 19.77
C THR A 2 -9.18 31.08 20.28
N THR A 3 -9.15 30.83 21.59
CA THR A 3 -8.15 29.99 22.24
C THR A 3 -8.22 28.59 21.61
N GLN A 4 -7.19 28.22 20.85
CA GLN A 4 -7.01 26.88 20.31
C GLN A 4 -6.82 25.93 21.49
N VAL A 5 -7.91 25.35 21.99
CA VAL A 5 -7.84 24.28 22.98
C VAL A 5 -7.20 23.08 22.28
N LYS A 6 -5.90 22.86 22.53
CA LYS A 6 -5.23 21.62 22.13
C LYS A 6 -6.00 20.48 22.78
N ARG A 7 -6.70 19.67 21.97
CA ARG A 7 -7.23 18.38 22.43
C ARG A 7 -6.04 17.45 22.63
N SER A 8 -5.47 17.49 23.83
CA SER A 8 -4.48 16.51 24.28
C SER A 8 -5.15 15.14 24.40
N MET A 9 -4.35 14.07 24.36
CA MET A 9 -4.85 12.73 24.64
C MET A 9 -5.64 12.75 25.95
N PRO A 10 -6.86 12.16 26.01
CA PRO A 10 -7.63 12.13 27.24
C PRO A 10 -6.81 11.56 28.39
N SER A 11 -6.78 12.22 29.55
CA SER A 11 -6.03 11.72 30.72
C SER A 11 -6.53 10.34 31.17
N GLU A 12 -7.79 10.02 30.88
CA GLU A 12 -8.42 8.73 31.15
C GLU A 12 -7.74 7.56 30.42
N LEU A 13 -7.17 7.81 29.22
CA LEU A 13 -6.41 6.81 28.47
C LEU A 13 -5.11 6.40 29.18
N ASN A 14 -4.55 7.28 30.02
CA ASN A 14 -3.35 6.94 30.81
C ASN A 14 -3.66 6.00 31.99
N ASN A 15 -4.94 5.89 32.39
CA ASN A 15 -5.37 5.02 33.48
C ASN A 15 -5.74 3.61 33.00
N VAL A 16 -5.73 3.38 31.68
CA VAL A 16 -6.01 2.07 31.09
C VAL A 16 -4.77 1.19 31.19
N THR A 17 -4.79 0.22 32.11
CA THR A 17 -3.66 -0.69 32.37
C THR A 17 -3.69 -1.97 31.53
N GLU A 18 -4.88 -2.40 31.10
CA GLU A 18 -5.06 -3.68 30.39
C GLU A 18 -5.67 -3.49 29.00
N TRP A 19 -5.08 -4.13 28.00
CA TRP A 19 -5.55 -4.13 26.62
C TRP A 19 -5.83 -5.56 26.17
N ILE A 20 -7.02 -5.80 25.65
CA ILE A 20 -7.52 -7.14 25.32
C ILE A 20 -7.54 -7.31 23.80
N ASP A 21 -6.95 -8.40 23.32
CA ASP A 21 -7.02 -8.87 21.93
C ASP A 21 -8.18 -9.89 21.80
N ASP A 22 -9.41 -9.38 21.72
CA ASP A 22 -10.60 -10.21 21.46
C ASP A 22 -11.55 -9.48 20.51
N MET A 23 -11.58 -9.93 19.25
CA MET A 23 -12.45 -9.36 18.21
C MET A 23 -13.93 -9.60 18.49
N ARG A 24 -14.28 -10.61 19.31
CA ARG A 24 -15.68 -10.96 19.55
C ARG A 24 -16.43 -9.86 20.28
N LYS A 25 -15.70 -9.06 21.06
CA LYS A 25 -16.22 -7.94 21.85
C LYS A 25 -16.14 -6.60 21.14
N TRP A 26 -15.68 -6.57 19.88
CA TRP A 26 -15.62 -5.32 19.14
C TRP A 26 -17.02 -4.71 18.93
N PRO A 27 -17.10 -3.38 18.88
CA PRO A 27 -18.36 -2.66 18.79
C PRO A 27 -18.96 -2.82 17.38
N ASN A 28 -20.28 -2.69 17.28
CA ASN A 28 -21.00 -2.85 16.01
C ASN A 28 -20.89 -1.60 15.13
N ILE A 29 -19.67 -1.27 14.68
CA ILE A 29 -19.42 -0.11 13.82
C ILE A 29 -19.74 -0.46 12.37
N MET A 30 -20.68 0.26 11.77
CA MET A 30 -21.04 0.13 10.35
C MET A 30 -20.45 1.28 9.51
N TYR A 31 -20.49 1.12 8.18
CA TYR A 31 -20.08 2.17 7.23
C TYR A 31 -20.73 3.54 7.55
N GLY A 32 -22.02 3.54 7.89
CA GLY A 32 -22.77 4.76 8.21
C GLY A 32 -22.19 5.50 9.41
N ASP A 33 -21.76 4.77 10.44
CA ASP A 33 -21.19 5.36 11.66
C ASP A 33 -19.82 5.98 11.37
N ILE A 34 -19.00 5.32 10.56
CA ILE A 34 -17.70 5.84 10.11
C ILE A 34 -17.89 7.12 9.30
N PHE A 35 -18.86 7.11 8.38
CA PHE A 35 -19.17 8.29 7.57
C PHE A 35 -19.66 9.45 8.43
N ASN A 36 -20.62 9.20 9.33
CA ASN A 36 -21.15 10.19 10.26
C ASN A 36 -20.04 10.77 11.16
N TYR A 37 -19.11 9.92 11.62
CA TYR A 37 -17.97 10.37 12.41
C TYR A 37 -17.03 11.26 11.61
N LEU A 38 -16.57 10.83 10.44
CA LEU A 38 -15.56 11.57 9.67
C LEU A 38 -16.10 12.86 9.05
N ILE A 39 -17.39 12.89 8.72
CA ILE A 39 -18.02 14.00 8.00
C ILE A 39 -18.80 14.92 8.94
N SER A 40 -19.73 14.37 9.72
CA SER A 40 -20.73 15.14 10.48
C SER A 40 -20.32 15.48 11.91
N SER A 41 -19.25 14.89 12.43
CA SER A 41 -18.77 15.24 13.79
C SER A 41 -18.21 16.66 13.83
N LYS A 42 -18.37 17.31 14.98
CA LYS A 42 -18.00 18.72 15.17
C LYS A 42 -16.49 18.87 15.37
N ALA A 43 -15.89 19.74 14.55
CA ALA A 43 -14.55 20.26 14.71
C ALA A 43 -14.47 21.23 15.90
N VAL A 44 -13.28 21.79 16.13
CA VAL A 44 -13.00 22.70 17.26
C VAL A 44 -13.79 24.01 17.16
N ASP A 45 -14.11 24.45 15.95
CA ASP A 45 -14.94 25.63 15.65
C ASP A 45 -16.44 25.36 15.74
N GLY A 46 -16.85 24.12 16.08
CA GLY A 46 -18.25 23.71 16.13
C GLY A 46 -18.88 23.41 14.76
N ALA A 47 -18.15 23.64 13.66
CA ALA A 47 -18.56 23.24 12.32
C ALA A 47 -18.33 21.74 12.11
N GLU A 48 -19.01 21.15 11.13
CA GLU A 48 -18.76 19.77 10.73
C GLU A 48 -17.34 19.59 10.19
N MET A 49 -16.67 18.49 10.55
CA MET A 49 -15.29 18.21 10.12
C MET A 49 -15.16 18.07 8.60
N LYS A 50 -16.16 17.51 7.92
CA LYS A 50 -16.18 17.30 6.46
C LYS A 50 -14.90 16.67 5.93
N ASN A 51 -14.35 15.69 6.66
CA ASN A 51 -13.05 15.10 6.36
C ASN A 51 -13.15 13.99 5.29
N PHE A 52 -13.55 14.37 4.08
CA PHE A 52 -13.71 13.45 2.95
C PHE A 52 -12.41 12.73 2.56
N LYS A 53 -11.25 13.36 2.79
CA LYS A 53 -9.95 12.74 2.54
C LYS A 53 -9.73 11.51 3.43
N SER A 54 -10.24 11.56 4.66
CA SER A 54 -10.06 10.44 5.59
C SER A 54 -10.97 9.26 5.29
N LEU A 55 -11.95 9.36 4.38
CA LEU A 55 -12.65 8.19 3.85
C LEU A 55 -11.70 7.28 3.04
N GLN A 56 -10.65 7.85 2.42
CA GLN A 56 -9.62 7.07 1.72
C GLN A 56 -8.73 6.25 2.68
N SER A 57 -8.93 6.36 3.99
CA SER A 57 -8.26 5.53 4.99
C SER A 57 -8.56 4.04 4.84
N TYR A 58 -9.63 3.67 4.12
CA TYR A 58 -9.89 2.29 3.73
C TYR A 58 -8.68 1.64 3.03
N ASN A 59 -7.94 2.43 2.24
CA ASN A 59 -6.72 1.95 1.57
C ASN A 59 -5.62 1.54 2.57
N TYR A 60 -5.54 2.15 3.75
CA TYR A 60 -4.58 1.78 4.78
C TYR A 60 -4.94 0.43 5.38
N PHE A 61 -6.23 0.19 5.64
CA PHE A 61 -6.73 -1.11 6.05
C PHE A 61 -6.46 -2.16 4.98
N GLN A 62 -6.88 -1.92 3.73
CA GLN A 62 -6.72 -2.86 2.61
C GLN A 62 -5.25 -3.17 2.28
N SER A 63 -4.35 -2.19 2.45
CA SER A 63 -2.90 -2.39 2.24
C SER A 63 -2.23 -3.16 3.38
N GLY A 64 -2.96 -3.47 4.46
CA GLY A 64 -2.42 -4.08 5.66
C GLY A 64 -1.54 -3.11 6.46
N ASN A 65 -1.86 -1.83 6.51
CA ASN A 65 -1.08 -0.88 7.32
C ASN A 65 -1.58 -0.77 8.76
N VAL A 66 -2.69 -1.44 9.10
CA VAL A 66 -3.26 -1.50 10.45
C VAL A 66 -2.78 -2.78 11.12
N ASP A 67 -2.04 -2.64 12.22
CA ASP A 67 -1.62 -3.77 13.07
C ASP A 67 -2.82 -4.31 13.87
N LYS A 68 -2.58 -5.09 14.93
CA LYS A 68 -3.63 -5.60 15.80
C LYS A 68 -4.44 -4.46 16.42
N VAL A 69 -5.76 -4.63 16.44
CA VAL A 69 -6.66 -3.74 17.18
C VAL A 69 -6.94 -4.37 18.53
N LEU A 70 -6.57 -3.66 19.59
CA LEU A 70 -6.82 -4.01 20.97
C LEU A 70 -7.99 -3.18 21.49
N HIS A 71 -8.71 -3.69 22.48
CA HIS A 71 -9.79 -2.95 23.12
C HIS A 71 -9.69 -2.96 24.64
N ASN A 72 -10.33 -1.98 25.26
CA ASN A 72 -10.54 -1.91 26.70
C ASN A 72 -11.97 -1.39 26.96
N ILE A 73 -12.70 -2.07 27.83
CA ILE A 73 -14.09 -1.69 28.16
C ILE A 73 -14.06 -0.69 29.32
N ILE A 74 -14.64 0.50 29.10
CA ILE A 74 -14.70 1.58 30.09
C ILE A 74 -15.94 1.42 30.95
N SER A 75 -17.07 1.13 30.29
CA SER A 75 -18.37 0.88 30.88
C SER A 75 -19.15 -0.08 29.98
N ASP A 76 -20.31 -0.56 30.44
CA ASP A 76 -21.16 -1.47 29.64
C ASP A 76 -21.56 -0.90 28.27
N ALA A 77 -21.50 0.43 28.10
CA ALA A 77 -21.86 1.11 26.86
C ALA A 77 -20.66 1.61 26.04
N ARG A 78 -19.47 1.81 26.64
CA ARG A 78 -18.33 2.47 26.00
C ARG A 78 -17.04 1.68 26.07
N MET A 79 -16.24 1.76 25.01
CA MET A 79 -14.93 1.15 24.94
C MET A 79 -13.89 1.98 24.21
N TYR A 80 -12.64 1.73 24.57
CA TYR A 80 -11.47 2.16 23.82
C TYR A 80 -11.05 1.10 22.82
N LEU A 81 -10.66 1.54 21.63
CA LEU A 81 -9.90 0.77 20.67
C LEU A 81 -8.52 1.40 20.54
N LYS A 82 -7.47 0.57 20.46
CA LYS A 82 -6.09 0.98 20.22
C LYS A 82 -5.51 0.14 19.09
N ALA A 83 -4.84 0.79 18.14
CA ALA A 83 -4.07 0.07 17.14
C ALA A 83 -2.86 0.88 16.66
N ASP A 84 -1.82 0.14 16.28
CA ASP A 84 -0.67 0.70 15.61
C ASP A 84 -0.95 0.78 14.10
N VAL A 85 -0.81 1.97 13.52
CA VAL A 85 -1.04 2.20 12.09
C VAL A 85 0.22 2.76 11.44
N ARG A 86 0.71 2.05 10.42
CA ARG A 86 1.86 2.48 9.62
C ARG A 86 1.48 3.61 8.68
N ALA A 87 2.37 4.60 8.57
CA ALA A 87 2.23 5.63 7.57
C ALA A 87 2.37 5.04 6.14
N SER A 88 1.58 5.53 5.19
CA SER A 88 1.62 5.06 3.79
C SER A 88 2.95 5.37 3.10
N GLN A 89 3.63 6.43 3.51
CA GLN A 89 4.85 6.92 2.85
C GLN A 89 6.15 6.42 3.48
N THR A 90 6.11 5.82 4.68
CA THR A 90 7.31 5.38 5.38
C THR A 90 7.05 4.08 6.13
N VAL A 91 7.92 3.08 5.93
CA VAL A 91 7.77 1.76 6.55
C VAL A 91 8.17 1.76 8.03
N SER A 92 9.00 2.70 8.47
CA SER A 92 9.51 2.79 9.84
C SER A 92 8.59 3.53 10.81
N ARG A 93 7.75 4.46 10.34
CA ARG A 93 6.95 5.31 11.22
C ARG A 93 5.59 4.68 11.50
N VAL A 94 5.43 4.24 12.73
CA VAL A 94 4.17 3.73 13.29
C VAL A 94 3.52 4.84 14.11
N ASN A 95 2.21 5.02 13.96
CA ASN A 95 1.44 5.93 14.77
C ASN A 95 0.42 5.14 15.57
N GLU A 96 0.34 5.40 16.87
CA GLU A 96 -0.70 4.82 17.73
C GLU A 96 -1.99 5.60 17.51
N ALA A 97 -3.03 4.90 17.08
CA ALA A 97 -4.38 5.43 16.93
C ALA A 97 -5.29 4.84 18.01
N TYR A 98 -6.11 5.71 18.59
CA TYR A 98 -7.04 5.41 19.65
C TYR A 98 -8.43 5.88 19.24
N VAL A 99 -9.46 5.11 19.56
CA VAL A 99 -10.85 5.44 19.27
C VAL A 99 -11.69 5.17 20.49
N ILE A 100 -12.56 6.12 20.83
CA ILE A 100 -13.61 5.97 21.83
C ILE A 100 -14.91 5.75 21.07
N CYS A 101 -15.57 4.65 21.36
CA CYS A 101 -16.81 4.28 20.70
C CYS A 101 -17.73 3.56 21.67
N SER A 102 -19.01 3.67 21.38
CA SER A 102 -20.06 2.96 22.09
C SER A 102 -20.31 1.60 21.44
N MET A 103 -20.81 0.64 22.21
CA MET A 103 -21.07 -0.72 21.73
C MET A 103 -22.12 -0.78 20.61
N ASP A 104 -22.97 0.25 20.53
CA ASP A 104 -23.97 0.46 19.49
C ASP A 104 -23.39 0.84 18.12
N GLY A 105 -22.09 1.13 18.04
CA GLY A 105 -21.41 1.57 16.82
C GLY A 105 -21.12 3.07 16.76
N THR A 106 -21.63 3.86 17.71
CA THR A 106 -21.43 5.32 17.71
C THR A 106 -19.98 5.66 18.06
N VAL A 107 -19.26 6.31 17.14
CA VAL A 107 -17.88 6.78 17.37
C VAL A 107 -17.92 8.17 18.01
N GLU A 108 -17.41 8.28 19.24
CA GLU A 108 -17.42 9.54 19.99
C GLU A 108 -16.18 10.38 19.68
N GLN A 109 -15.00 9.77 19.74
CA GLN A 109 -13.74 10.47 19.56
C GLN A 109 -12.63 9.59 19.01
N GLY A 110 -11.69 10.20 18.32
CA GLY A 110 -10.51 9.55 17.77
C GLY A 110 -9.28 10.36 18.14
N TRP A 111 -8.17 9.69 18.39
CA TRP A 111 -6.89 10.33 18.67
C TRP A 111 -5.78 9.56 17.97
N CYS A 112 -4.72 10.24 17.56
CA CYS A 112 -3.59 9.60 16.92
C CYS A 112 -2.31 10.39 17.14
N THR A 113 -1.17 9.71 17.30
CA THR A 113 0.16 10.36 17.47
C THR A 113 0.67 11.06 16.21
N CYS A 114 0.02 10.86 15.06
CA CYS A 114 0.40 11.48 13.79
C CYS A 114 0.21 13.01 13.80
N MET A 115 0.88 13.72 12.89
CA MET A 115 0.78 15.18 12.76
C MET A 115 -0.66 15.69 12.59
N ALA A 116 -1.51 14.94 11.87
CA ALA A 116 -2.91 15.27 11.66
C ALA A 116 -3.84 14.83 12.81
N GLY A 117 -3.31 14.17 13.85
CA GLY A 117 -4.07 13.57 14.93
C GLY A 117 -4.79 14.58 15.83
N GLN A 118 -4.33 15.84 15.85
CA GLN A 118 -5.01 16.94 16.56
C GLN A 118 -6.42 17.22 16.01
N GLY A 119 -6.66 16.87 14.74
CA GLY A 119 -7.98 16.98 14.12
C GLY A 119 -8.95 15.85 14.47
N LEU A 120 -8.52 14.87 15.28
CA LEU A 120 -9.26 13.68 15.74
C LEU A 120 -9.73 12.68 14.67
N SER A 121 -9.90 13.13 13.43
CA SER A 121 -10.44 12.35 12.30
C SER A 121 -9.37 11.98 11.27
N CYS A 122 -8.11 11.81 11.67
CA CYS A 122 -7.04 11.52 10.71
C CYS A 122 -7.25 10.17 10.01
N SER A 123 -6.53 9.96 8.90
CA SER A 123 -6.62 8.71 8.15
C SER A 123 -6.22 7.46 8.94
N HIS A 124 -5.39 7.59 9.98
CA HIS A 124 -5.04 6.44 10.83
C HIS A 124 -6.22 6.01 11.70
N VAL A 125 -6.96 6.98 12.28
CA VAL A 125 -8.20 6.71 13.02
C VAL A 125 -9.23 6.04 12.12
N GLY A 126 -9.44 6.59 10.91
CA GLY A 126 -10.33 5.97 9.93
C GLY A 126 -9.93 4.54 9.57
N ALA A 127 -8.62 4.25 9.46
CA ALA A 127 -8.14 2.91 9.14
C ALA A 127 -8.46 1.88 10.24
N VAL A 128 -8.40 2.29 11.52
CA VAL A 128 -8.83 1.45 12.66
C VAL A 128 -10.32 1.15 12.56
N LEU A 129 -11.15 2.19 12.31
CA LEU A 129 -12.58 2.05 12.15
C LEU A 129 -12.94 1.07 11.00
N TRP A 130 -12.28 1.17 9.85
CA TRP A 130 -12.50 0.26 8.72
C TRP A 130 -12.15 -1.19 9.05
N LYS A 131 -11.13 -1.43 9.88
CA LYS A 131 -10.79 -2.79 10.32
C LYS A 131 -11.89 -3.39 11.21
N VAL A 132 -12.48 -2.58 12.09
CA VAL A 132 -13.61 -3.01 12.92
C VAL A 132 -14.87 -3.24 12.09
N GLU A 133 -15.22 -2.32 11.19
CA GLU A 133 -16.36 -2.48 10.27
C GLU A 133 -16.21 -3.76 9.43
N HIS A 134 -15.00 -4.05 8.94
CA HIS A 134 -14.76 -5.27 8.20
C HIS A 134 -15.02 -6.52 9.05
N ALA A 135 -14.58 -6.53 10.31
CA ALA A 135 -14.86 -7.66 11.21
C ALA A 135 -16.36 -7.83 11.46
N VAL A 136 -17.08 -6.73 11.67
CA VAL A 136 -18.55 -6.72 11.84
C VAL A 136 -19.24 -7.25 10.58
N ARG A 137 -18.89 -6.72 9.40
CA ARG A 137 -19.49 -7.10 8.10
C ARG A 137 -19.28 -8.57 7.75
N ASN A 138 -18.20 -9.18 8.23
CA ASN A 138 -17.93 -10.61 8.02
C ASN A 138 -18.39 -11.50 9.19
N ASN A 139 -19.19 -10.96 10.13
CA ASN A 139 -19.68 -11.69 11.30
C ASN A 139 -18.55 -12.33 12.15
N MET A 140 -17.40 -11.65 12.21
CA MET A 140 -16.27 -12.07 13.05
C MET A 140 -16.42 -11.60 14.50
N THR A 141 -17.29 -10.60 14.73
CA THR A 141 -17.73 -10.18 16.06
C THR A 141 -18.80 -11.16 16.58
N GLY A 142 -18.78 -11.52 17.86
CA GLY A 142 -19.68 -12.54 18.44
C GLY A 142 -19.10 -13.96 18.58
N ALA A 143 -19.97 -14.96 18.75
CA ALA A 143 -19.64 -16.29 19.26
C ALA A 143 -19.02 -17.27 18.24
N SER A 144 -18.08 -16.83 17.40
CA SER A 144 -17.30 -17.73 16.54
C SER A 144 -15.94 -18.06 17.19
N CYS A 145 -15.69 -19.35 17.40
CA CYS A 145 -14.51 -19.86 18.11
C CYS A 145 -13.32 -20.22 17.21
N THR A 146 -13.35 -19.90 15.92
CA THR A 146 -12.33 -20.36 14.98
C THR A 146 -11.02 -19.57 15.13
N ASP A 147 -9.89 -20.28 15.05
CA ASP A 147 -8.54 -19.69 14.95
C ASP A 147 -8.40 -18.71 13.77
N GLU A 148 -9.27 -18.84 12.78
CA GLU A 148 -9.41 -17.96 11.62
C GLU A 148 -9.65 -16.50 12.05
N ASN A 149 -10.49 -16.25 13.06
CA ASN A 149 -10.71 -14.90 13.56
C ASN A 149 -9.40 -14.31 14.10
N ALA A 150 -8.65 -15.06 14.89
CA ALA A 150 -7.36 -14.60 15.40
C ALA A 150 -6.35 -14.30 14.26
N MET A 151 -6.46 -14.95 13.09
CA MET A 151 -5.65 -14.63 11.91
C MET A 151 -5.97 -13.25 11.32
N TRP A 152 -7.23 -12.80 11.35
CA TRP A 152 -7.64 -11.50 10.82
C TRP A 152 -7.19 -10.32 11.68
N ASN A 153 -7.11 -10.48 13.00
CA ASN A 153 -6.53 -9.46 13.86
C ASN A 153 -5.00 -9.44 13.85
N ARG A 154 -4.33 -10.34 13.11
CA ARG A 154 -2.85 -10.33 13.09
C ARG A 154 -2.33 -9.04 12.49
N GLY A 155 -1.24 -8.59 13.10
CA GLY A 155 -0.48 -7.45 12.64
C GLY A 155 0.24 -7.73 11.33
N THR A 156 0.36 -6.73 10.47
CA THR A 156 1.09 -6.85 9.20
C THR A 156 2.58 -6.63 9.39
N LYS A 157 3.17 -7.18 10.46
CA LYS A 157 4.62 -7.16 10.65
C LYS A 157 5.27 -8.06 9.60
N ARG A 158 5.51 -7.50 8.40
CA ARG A 158 6.34 -8.12 7.38
C ARG A 158 7.77 -8.10 7.90
N ASN A 159 8.39 -9.27 8.05
CA ASN A 159 9.78 -9.42 8.44
C ASN A 159 10.76 -9.06 7.29
N ILE A 160 10.36 -8.10 6.45
CA ILE A 160 11.07 -7.75 5.22
C ILE A 160 11.28 -6.25 5.24
N GLU A 161 12.51 -5.85 5.49
CA GLU A 161 12.92 -4.45 5.35
C GLU A 161 12.96 -4.07 3.86
N PRO A 162 12.40 -2.92 3.47
CA PRO A 162 12.59 -2.40 2.13
C PRO A 162 14.07 -2.13 1.89
N ARG A 163 14.63 -2.70 0.83
CA ARG A 163 16.01 -2.49 0.43
C ARG A 163 16.05 -2.07 -1.05
N PRO A 164 17.07 -1.30 -1.48
CA PRO A 164 17.33 -1.08 -2.91
C PRO A 164 17.37 -2.40 -3.65
N LEU A 165 16.92 -2.44 -4.91
CA LEU A 165 16.84 -3.68 -5.68
C LEU A 165 18.18 -4.44 -5.73
N SER A 166 19.30 -3.71 -5.79
CA SER A 166 20.66 -4.27 -5.73
C SER A 166 20.96 -5.06 -4.46
N ASN A 167 20.25 -4.75 -3.37
CA ASN A 167 20.46 -5.29 -2.03
C ASN A 167 19.34 -6.25 -1.60
N ILE A 168 18.38 -6.52 -2.49
CA ILE A 168 17.35 -7.55 -2.28
C ILE A 168 17.93 -8.87 -2.77
N VAL A 169 18.18 -9.78 -1.83
CA VAL A 169 18.64 -11.13 -2.15
C VAL A 169 17.42 -12.01 -2.43
N PHE A 170 17.10 -12.20 -3.70
CA PHE A 170 16.06 -13.14 -4.15
C PHE A 170 16.55 -14.59 -4.05
N LYS A 171 16.77 -15.07 -2.82
CA LYS A 171 16.98 -16.50 -2.58
C LYS A 171 15.60 -17.16 -2.47
N LYS A 172 15.43 -18.30 -3.16
CA LYS A 172 14.32 -19.21 -2.83
C LYS A 172 14.46 -19.57 -1.35
N PRO A 173 13.37 -19.50 -0.55
CA PRO A 173 13.43 -20.01 0.82
C PRO A 173 13.91 -21.46 0.75
N LYS A 174 14.86 -21.84 1.62
CA LYS A 174 15.33 -23.22 1.67
C LYS A 174 14.11 -24.10 1.97
N GLN A 175 13.93 -25.14 1.16
CA GLN A 175 12.91 -26.16 1.37
C GLN A 175 13.14 -26.74 2.78
N GLY A 176 12.24 -26.46 3.73
CA GLY A 176 12.31 -27.00 5.10
C GLY A 176 12.21 -26.00 6.28
N GLU A 177 12.15 -24.68 6.08
CA GLU A 177 11.81 -23.77 7.19
C GLU A 177 10.29 -23.59 7.30
N ASN A 178 9.64 -24.54 7.98
CA ASN A 178 8.33 -24.45 8.63
C ASN A 178 7.25 -23.60 7.94
N LEU A 179 6.92 -23.87 6.68
CA LEU A 179 5.53 -23.75 6.25
C LEU A 179 4.88 -25.10 6.56
N LEU A 180 3.76 -25.06 7.29
CA LEU A 180 2.95 -26.25 7.54
C LEU A 180 2.75 -27.00 6.22
N GLU A 181 2.95 -28.31 6.30
CA GLU A 181 2.91 -29.30 5.24
C GLU A 181 1.59 -29.23 4.46
N ASP A 182 1.52 -28.34 3.47
CA ASP A 182 0.58 -28.51 2.37
C ASP A 182 1.08 -29.71 1.58
N LEU A 183 0.41 -30.84 1.85
CA LEU A 183 0.54 -32.12 1.19
C LEU A 183 0.98 -31.95 -0.26
N ASN A 184 2.12 -32.56 -0.57
CA ASN A 184 2.74 -32.73 -1.89
C ASN A 184 1.74 -32.75 -3.06
N VAL A 185 1.28 -31.59 -3.52
CA VAL A 185 0.67 -31.45 -4.83
C VAL A 185 1.85 -31.41 -5.78
N ASN A 186 2.11 -32.53 -6.45
CA ASN A 186 2.96 -32.55 -7.63
C ASN A 186 2.35 -31.59 -8.67
N ALA A 187 2.70 -30.30 -8.57
CA ALA A 187 2.45 -29.36 -9.64
C ALA A 187 3.27 -29.86 -10.82
N PRO A 188 2.64 -30.25 -11.95
CA PRO A 188 3.40 -30.61 -13.13
C PRO A 188 4.30 -29.42 -13.43
N GLY A 189 5.62 -29.65 -13.49
CA GLY A 189 6.60 -28.61 -13.78
C GLY A 189 6.09 -27.78 -14.96
N VAL A 190 6.20 -26.45 -14.83
CA VAL A 190 5.81 -25.52 -15.89
C VAL A 190 6.40 -26.05 -17.19
N ARG A 191 5.53 -26.46 -18.12
CA ARG A 191 5.96 -27.00 -19.41
C ARG A 191 6.86 -25.95 -20.05
N ASP A 192 8.00 -26.38 -20.60
CA ASP A 192 8.93 -25.52 -21.31
C ASP A 192 8.15 -24.67 -22.31
N THR A 193 8.03 -23.37 -22.01
CA THR A 193 7.29 -22.46 -22.86
C THR A 193 8.19 -22.12 -24.04
N PRO A 194 7.78 -22.39 -25.28
CA PRO A 194 8.63 -22.11 -26.44
C PRO A 194 8.90 -20.61 -26.54
N MET A 195 10.18 -20.24 -26.63
CA MET A 195 10.62 -18.87 -26.88
C MET A 195 10.75 -18.66 -28.40
N TYR A 196 10.22 -17.56 -28.92
CA TYR A 196 10.32 -17.19 -30.33
C TYR A 196 11.20 -15.95 -30.48
N TYR A 197 12.19 -16.00 -31.36
CA TYR A 197 13.17 -14.93 -31.55
C TYR A 197 12.81 -14.00 -32.70
N SER A 198 11.82 -14.39 -33.53
CA SER A 198 11.28 -13.54 -34.59
C SER A 198 9.74 -13.55 -34.63
N SER A 199 9.16 -12.46 -35.14
CA SER A 199 7.71 -12.38 -35.39
C SER A 199 7.24 -13.45 -36.39
N GLN A 200 8.10 -13.85 -37.32
CA GLN A 200 7.80 -14.88 -38.32
C GLN A 200 7.74 -16.29 -37.69
N GLU A 201 8.65 -16.60 -36.78
CA GLU A 201 8.63 -17.86 -36.00
C GLU A 201 7.35 -17.96 -35.16
N LEU A 202 6.99 -16.89 -34.44
CA LEU A 202 5.76 -16.85 -33.66
C LEU A 202 4.52 -17.09 -34.53
N ARG A 203 4.45 -16.47 -35.71
CA ARG A 203 3.33 -16.65 -36.64
C ARG A 203 3.20 -18.09 -37.12
N THR A 204 4.31 -18.69 -37.52
CA THR A 204 4.34 -20.08 -38.00
C THR A 204 3.91 -21.06 -36.90
N ALA A 205 4.36 -20.84 -35.66
CA ALA A 205 3.99 -21.69 -34.53
C ALA A 205 2.52 -21.52 -34.11
N VAL A 206 1.98 -20.30 -34.17
CA VAL A 206 0.56 -20.03 -33.89
C VAL A 206 -0.34 -20.64 -34.97
N GLU A 207 0.07 -20.63 -36.24
CA GLU A 207 -0.66 -21.25 -37.35
C GLU A 207 -0.77 -22.78 -37.20
N GLN A 208 0.25 -23.42 -36.61
CA GLN A 208 0.27 -24.86 -36.32
C GLN A 208 -0.41 -25.21 -34.99
N SER A 209 -0.80 -24.22 -34.19
CA SER A 209 -1.38 -24.44 -32.86
C SER A 209 -2.88 -24.78 -32.94
N PRO A 210 -3.37 -25.72 -32.10
CA PRO A 210 -4.81 -25.97 -31.97
C PRO A 210 -5.58 -24.74 -31.44
N LEU A 211 -4.87 -23.75 -30.89
CA LEU A 211 -5.45 -22.51 -30.35
C LEU A 211 -5.54 -21.38 -31.38
N LEU A 212 -5.24 -21.63 -32.67
CA LEU A 212 -5.34 -20.66 -33.76
C LEU A 212 -6.67 -19.85 -33.76
N PRO A 213 -7.86 -20.42 -33.47
CA PRO A 213 -9.09 -19.64 -33.42
C PRO A 213 -9.03 -18.45 -32.46
N LEU A 214 -8.37 -18.59 -31.30
CA LEU A 214 -8.24 -17.53 -30.29
C LEU A 214 -7.45 -16.33 -30.81
N PHE A 215 -6.41 -16.57 -31.63
CA PHE A 215 -5.59 -15.52 -32.23
C PHE A 215 -6.31 -14.77 -33.36
N LYS A 216 -7.42 -15.32 -33.89
CA LYS A 216 -8.22 -14.71 -34.98
C LYS A 216 -9.42 -13.91 -34.49
N ILE A 217 -9.77 -13.98 -33.19
CA ILE A 217 -10.91 -13.24 -32.63
C ILE A 217 -10.58 -11.74 -32.60
N LYS A 218 -11.25 -10.98 -33.46
CA LYS A 218 -11.07 -9.53 -33.58
C LYS A 218 -11.37 -8.83 -32.25
N GLY A 219 -10.58 -7.81 -31.92
CA GLY A 219 -10.79 -6.95 -30.75
C GLY A 219 -10.12 -7.45 -29.46
N THR A 220 -9.71 -8.71 -29.39
CA THR A 220 -8.95 -9.26 -28.26
C THR A 220 -7.53 -8.72 -28.22
N THR A 221 -6.94 -8.63 -27.02
CA THR A 221 -5.54 -8.22 -26.84
C THR A 221 -4.58 -9.14 -27.59
N ILE A 222 -4.86 -10.45 -27.58
CA ILE A 222 -4.06 -11.47 -28.28
C ILE A 222 -4.05 -11.21 -29.79
N ASN A 223 -5.21 -10.99 -30.40
CA ASN A 223 -5.31 -10.68 -31.83
C ASN A 223 -4.61 -9.37 -32.19
N LYS A 224 -4.76 -8.33 -31.37
CA LYS A 224 -4.10 -7.04 -31.59
C LYS A 224 -2.57 -7.18 -31.54
N SER A 225 -2.02 -7.89 -30.56
CA SER A 225 -0.59 -8.15 -30.45
C SER A 225 -0.07 -9.00 -31.62
N PHE A 226 -0.81 -10.02 -32.04
CA PHE A 226 -0.42 -10.91 -33.14
C PHE A 226 -0.39 -10.21 -34.51
N VAL A 227 -1.38 -9.37 -34.79
CA VAL A 227 -1.54 -8.69 -36.09
C VAL A 227 -0.72 -7.39 -36.17
N SER A 228 -0.26 -6.86 -35.03
CA SER A 228 0.54 -5.64 -34.99
C SER A 228 1.81 -5.77 -35.86
N LYS A 229 2.11 -4.71 -36.63
CA LYS A 229 3.39 -4.63 -37.33
C LYS A 229 4.46 -4.39 -36.27
N PRO A 230 5.62 -5.08 -36.33
CA PRO A 230 6.74 -4.72 -35.47
C PRO A 230 7.05 -3.24 -35.67
N ALA A 231 7.27 -2.52 -34.58
CA ALA A 231 7.78 -1.16 -34.67
C ALA A 231 9.02 -1.18 -35.57
N ALA A 232 9.14 -0.22 -36.50
CA ALA A 232 10.39 -0.02 -37.21
C ALA A 232 11.49 0.00 -36.17
N LYS A 233 12.61 -0.70 -36.41
CA LYS A 233 13.75 -0.68 -35.50
C LYS A 233 14.08 0.80 -35.26
N GLU A 234 13.67 1.36 -34.13
CA GLU A 234 14.37 2.50 -33.60
C GLU A 234 15.82 2.02 -33.52
N ASN A 235 16.75 2.84 -34.02
CA ASN A 235 18.17 2.57 -33.83
C ASN A 235 18.44 2.65 -32.33
N ILE A 236 18.08 1.59 -31.60
CA ILE A 236 18.48 1.38 -30.22
C ILE A 236 20.00 1.48 -30.27
N PRO A 237 20.62 2.45 -29.56
CA PRO A 237 22.05 2.60 -29.57
C PRO A 237 22.68 1.24 -29.27
N LYS A 238 23.47 0.72 -30.20
CA LYS A 238 24.19 -0.54 -29.98
C LYS A 238 25.00 -0.37 -28.72
N ASP A 239 24.88 -1.36 -27.83
CA ASP A 239 25.67 -1.43 -26.62
C ASP A 239 27.14 -1.14 -26.95
N HIS A 240 27.71 -0.25 -26.16
CA HIS A 240 29.09 0.14 -26.28
C HIS A 240 29.62 0.09 -24.86
N GLY A 241 30.64 -0.74 -24.65
CA GLY A 241 30.97 -1.30 -23.35
C GLY A 241 31.24 -0.27 -22.23
N GLU A 242 31.50 -0.79 -21.04
CA GLU A 242 31.71 0.03 -19.84
C GLU A 242 32.93 0.95 -19.97
N HIS A 243 32.75 2.22 -19.63
CA HIS A 243 33.82 3.21 -19.53
C HIS A 243 33.50 4.26 -18.46
N ASP A 244 34.53 4.79 -17.82
CA ASP A 244 34.41 5.67 -16.64
C ASP A 244 34.20 7.16 -16.95
N SER A 245 34.29 7.58 -18.23
CA SER A 245 34.23 9.02 -18.58
C SER A 245 33.28 9.33 -19.74
N LEU A 246 32.20 10.05 -19.43
CA LEU A 246 31.22 10.53 -20.42
C LEU A 246 31.83 11.39 -21.54
N SER A 247 32.94 12.08 -21.27
CA SER A 247 33.59 13.03 -22.20
C SER A 247 34.49 12.37 -23.24
N SER A 248 34.98 11.15 -22.98
CA SER A 248 35.87 10.43 -23.90
C SER A 248 35.11 9.60 -24.94
N CYS A 249 33.80 9.38 -24.72
CA CYS A 249 32.98 8.57 -25.60
C CYS A 249 31.96 9.40 -26.39
N GLN A 250 32.18 9.47 -27.70
CA GLN A 250 31.34 10.24 -28.63
C GLN A 250 29.87 9.77 -28.64
N ARG A 251 29.60 8.49 -28.36
CA ARG A 251 28.23 7.95 -28.26
C ARG A 251 27.52 8.44 -26.99
N CYS A 252 28.14 8.33 -25.81
CA CYS A 252 27.59 8.90 -24.56
C CYS A 252 27.39 10.41 -24.69
N ALA A 253 28.38 11.14 -25.19
CA ALA A 253 28.29 12.59 -25.38
C ALA A 253 27.11 12.99 -26.30
N SER A 254 26.84 12.22 -27.37
CA SER A 254 25.72 12.48 -28.28
C SER A 254 24.34 12.33 -27.62
N PHE A 255 24.20 11.41 -26.66
CA PHE A 255 22.96 11.24 -25.90
C PHE A 255 22.74 12.44 -24.96
N TYR A 256 23.75 12.79 -24.17
CA TYR A 256 23.62 13.87 -23.19
C TYR A 256 23.50 15.24 -23.86
N SER A 257 24.21 15.52 -24.95
CA SER A 257 24.08 16.79 -25.69
C SER A 257 22.70 16.98 -26.34
N LYS A 258 22.00 15.89 -26.65
CA LYS A 258 20.64 15.95 -27.20
C LYS A 258 19.61 16.30 -26.12
N TYR A 259 19.75 15.77 -24.92
CA TYR A 259 18.72 15.87 -23.86
C TYR A 259 19.05 16.84 -22.72
N LEU A 260 20.33 17.18 -22.52
CA LEU A 260 20.84 18.05 -21.46
C LEU A 260 21.58 19.25 -22.07
N ALA A 261 21.25 20.46 -21.62
CA ALA A 261 22.11 21.61 -21.83
C ALA A 261 23.07 21.69 -20.63
N VAL A 262 24.33 21.30 -20.84
CA VAL A 262 25.38 21.49 -19.84
C VAL A 262 26.01 22.85 -20.11
N ASP A 263 25.64 23.84 -19.30
CA ASP A 263 26.22 25.19 -19.38
C ASP A 263 27.48 25.24 -18.51
N LEU A 264 28.65 25.13 -19.16
CA LEU A 264 29.96 25.13 -18.51
C LEU A 264 30.34 26.49 -17.89
N ALA A 265 29.54 27.54 -18.08
CA ALA A 265 29.86 28.90 -17.65
C ALA A 265 29.37 29.28 -16.24
N ARG A 266 28.56 28.45 -15.56
CA ARG A 266 28.05 28.73 -14.20
C ARG A 266 28.52 27.71 -13.18
N THR A 267 29.83 27.68 -12.94
CA THR A 267 30.38 27.14 -11.70
C THR A 267 30.28 28.20 -10.61
N ARG A 268 29.20 28.19 -9.82
CA ARG A 268 29.28 28.64 -8.43
C ARG A 268 29.40 27.38 -7.58
N ASP A 269 30.48 27.31 -6.81
CA ASP A 269 30.68 26.34 -5.73
C ASP A 269 30.72 24.86 -6.14
N GLY A 270 31.29 24.55 -7.31
CA GLY A 270 31.63 23.16 -7.69
C GLY A 270 30.44 22.24 -7.98
N VAL A 271 29.22 22.76 -8.08
CA VAL A 271 28.02 22.00 -8.45
C VAL A 271 27.68 22.25 -9.92
N ILE A 272 27.70 21.19 -10.73
CA ILE A 272 27.25 21.23 -12.14
C ILE A 272 25.71 21.35 -12.14
N VAL A 273 25.19 22.46 -12.63
CA VAL A 273 23.76 22.67 -12.79
C VAL A 273 23.31 22.02 -14.11
N ILE A 274 22.59 20.91 -14.02
CA ILE A 274 22.02 20.20 -15.18
C ILE A 274 20.59 20.69 -15.39
N CYS A 275 20.32 21.38 -16.51
CA CYS A 275 18.98 21.82 -16.86
C CYS A 275 18.41 20.97 -18.03
N ASN A 276 17.19 20.47 -17.87
CA ASN A 276 16.51 19.67 -18.89
C ASN A 276 16.01 20.58 -20.02
N ARG A 277 16.44 20.32 -21.25
CA ARG A 277 16.12 21.16 -22.42
C ARG A 277 14.64 21.22 -22.76
N ASN A 278 13.84 20.23 -22.34
CA ASN A 278 12.41 20.17 -22.64
C ASN A 278 11.52 20.92 -21.63
N ARG A 279 12.12 21.70 -20.72
CA ARG A 279 11.41 22.59 -19.77
C ARG A 279 11.98 24.01 -19.82
N LEU A 280 12.00 24.59 -21.01
CA LEU A 280 12.05 26.03 -21.23
C LEU A 280 10.81 26.44 -22.03
#